data_AF-A0A971Z661-F1
#
_entry.id   AF-A0A971Z661-F1
#
_cell.length_a   1.000
_cell.length_b   1.000
_cell.length_c   1.000
_cell.angle_alpha   90.00
_cell.angle_beta   90.00
_cell.angle_gamma   90.00
#
_symmetry.space_group_name_H-M   'P 1'
#
loop_
_entity.id
_entity.type
_entity.pdbx_description
1 polymer ?
#
loop_
_entity_poly.entity_id
_entity_poly.type
_entity_poly.pdbx_seq_one_letter_code
_entity_poly.pdbx_strand_id
1 'polypeptide(L)'
;MSRTCRRHRLAAPLALLCSVLLVACEQPSRLEQLREDGTLRVITRNTPTTYYQGRHGDTGLEYELSRRFADSLQLELEMITSPTLDDLYQQLVEGKGPH
;
A
#
# COMPACT_ATOMS: atom_id res chain seq x y z
N MET A 1 -28.41 48.77 -25.75
CA MET A 1 -27.01 48.36 -25.55
C MET A 1 -26.67 48.21 -24.07
N SER A 2 -25.80 47.24 -23.77
CA SER A 2 -24.80 47.22 -22.68
C SER A 2 -25.25 47.16 -21.21
N ARG A 3 -25.56 45.97 -20.65
CA ARG A 3 -25.34 45.65 -19.21
C ARG A 3 -24.92 44.21 -18.87
N THR A 4 -24.93 43.25 -19.80
CA THR A 4 -24.63 41.84 -19.52
C THR A 4 -23.14 41.44 -19.61
N CYS A 5 -22.27 42.26 -20.18
CA CYS A 5 -20.88 41.85 -20.47
C CYS A 5 -19.92 41.82 -19.26
N ARG A 6 -20.27 42.44 -18.11
CA ARG A 6 -19.33 42.59 -16.95
C ARG A 6 -19.46 41.51 -15.87
N ARG A 7 -20.64 40.90 -15.69
CA ARG A 7 -20.87 39.87 -14.65
C ARG A 7 -20.27 38.50 -14.99
N HIS A 8 -20.17 38.16 -16.28
CA HIS A 8 -19.62 36.87 -16.72
C HIS A 8 -18.08 36.79 -16.69
N ARG A 9 -17.37 37.93 -16.69
CA ARG A 9 -15.89 37.96 -16.71
C ARG A 9 -15.25 37.54 -15.38
N LEU A 10 -15.95 37.68 -14.26
CA LEU A 10 -15.48 37.31 -12.91
C LEU A 10 -15.87 35.87 -12.51
N ALA A 11 -16.93 35.32 -13.11
CA ALA A 11 -17.41 33.98 -12.81
C ALA A 11 -16.53 32.87 -13.43
N ALA A 12 -15.94 33.13 -14.60
CA ALA A 12 -15.09 32.18 -15.32
C ALA A 12 -13.81 31.76 -14.57
N PRO A 13 -12.97 32.68 -14.03
CA PRO A 13 -11.77 32.27 -13.30
C PRO A 13 -12.08 31.59 -11.96
N LEU A 14 -13.18 31.97 -11.31
CA LEU A 14 -13.63 31.34 -10.06
C LEU A 14 -14.14 29.92 -10.29
N ALA A 15 -14.87 29.70 -11.38
CA ALA A 15 -15.31 28.36 -11.80
C ALA A 15 -14.12 27.48 -12.19
N LEU A 16 -13.12 28.03 -12.88
CA LEU A 16 -11.89 27.32 -13.24
C LEU A 16 -11.07 26.92 -12.00
N LEU A 17 -10.95 27.82 -11.02
CA LEU A 17 -10.29 27.55 -9.74
C LEU A 17 -11.04 26.48 -8.94
N CYS A 18 -12.37 26.54 -8.88
CA CYS A 18 -13.19 25.50 -8.27
C CYS A 18 -13.07 24.15 -8.98
N SER A 19 -12.97 24.13 -10.32
CA SER A 19 -12.78 22.88 -11.06
C SER A 19 -11.40 22.27 -10.84
N VAL A 20 -10.35 23.08 -10.63
CA VAL A 20 -9.01 22.60 -10.25
C VAL A 20 -8.99 22.04 -8.83
N LEU A 21 -9.74 22.66 -7.91
CA LEU A 21 -9.85 22.21 -6.51
C LEU A 21 -10.66 20.91 -6.36
N LEU A 22 -11.54 20.58 -7.31
CA LEU A 22 -12.37 19.37 -7.29
C LEU A 22 -11.64 18.09 -7.73
N VAL A 23 -10.40 18.19 -8.25
CA VAL A 23 -9.65 17.04 -8.79
C VAL A 23 -9.00 16.18 -7.70
N ALA A 24 -8.89 16.63 -6.45
CA ALA A 24 -8.00 16.00 -5.49
C ALA A 24 -8.75 15.31 -4.34
N CYS A 25 -9.03 14.00 -4.49
CA CYS A 25 -8.92 13.01 -3.41
C CYS A 25 -9.34 11.62 -3.93
N GLU A 26 -8.45 10.95 -4.67
CA GLU A 26 -8.52 9.50 -4.80
C GLU A 26 -7.44 8.91 -3.88
N GLN A 27 -7.83 8.03 -2.96
CA GLN A 27 -6.88 7.38 -2.06
C GLN A 27 -6.13 6.32 -2.87
N PRO A 28 -4.78 6.26 -2.80
CA PRO A 28 -4.04 5.23 -3.50
C PRO A 28 -4.49 3.86 -3.02
N SER A 29 -4.66 2.94 -3.94
CA SER A 29 -4.91 1.53 -3.65
C SER A 29 -3.77 0.95 -2.82
N ARG A 30 -4.01 -0.18 -2.15
CA ARG A 30 -2.95 -0.88 -1.40
C ARG A 30 -1.77 -1.28 -2.28
N LEU A 31 -2.03 -1.65 -3.53
CA LEU A 31 -0.96 -2.00 -4.46
C LEU A 31 -0.11 -0.78 -4.84
N GLU A 32 -0.74 0.38 -5.01
CA GLU A 32 0.00 1.63 -5.28
C GLU A 32 0.83 2.04 -4.07
N GLN A 33 0.29 1.95 -2.86
CA GLN A 33 1.04 2.15 -1.61
C GLN A 33 2.27 1.24 -1.54
N LEU A 34 2.09 -0.07 -1.76
CA LEU A 34 3.20 -1.04 -1.78
C LEU A 34 4.27 -0.70 -2.85
N ARG A 35 3.85 -0.19 -4.02
CA ARG A 35 4.78 0.23 -5.07
C ARG A 35 5.54 1.50 -4.73
N GLU A 36 4.90 2.43 -4.03
CA GLU A 36 5.54 3.64 -3.50
C GLU A 36 6.54 3.29 -2.40
N ASP A 37 6.20 2.35 -1.52
CA ASP A 37 7.06 1.88 -0.42
C ASP A 37 8.20 0.95 -0.92
N GLY A 38 8.02 0.29 -2.07
CA GLY A 38 9.02 -0.56 -2.71
C GLY A 38 9.21 -1.93 -2.03
N THR A 39 8.44 -2.24 -0.99
CA THR A 39 8.61 -3.44 -0.16
C THR A 39 7.28 -4.15 0.03
N LEU A 40 7.24 -5.46 -0.26
CA LEU A 40 6.20 -6.37 0.19
C LEU A 40 6.63 -6.96 1.53
N ARG A 41 5.98 -6.53 2.61
CA ARG A 41 6.24 -7.08 3.93
C ARG A 41 5.20 -8.16 4.25
N VAL A 42 5.63 -9.32 4.75
CA VAL A 42 4.77 -10.51 4.97
C VAL A 42 4.94 -11.03 6.39
N ILE A 43 3.83 -11.16 7.11
CA ILE A 43 3.81 -11.75 8.45
C ILE A 43 3.52 -13.25 8.41
N THR A 44 4.30 -14.03 9.15
CA THR A 44 4.17 -15.50 9.23
C THR A 44 4.59 -16.00 10.62
N ARG A 45 4.50 -17.31 10.85
CA ARG A 45 5.08 -17.99 12.02
C ARG A 45 6.41 -18.64 11.63
N ASN A 46 7.37 -18.62 12.54
CA ASN A 46 8.61 -19.38 12.37
C ASN A 46 8.35 -20.86 12.72
N THR A 47 7.95 -21.65 11.73
CA THR A 47 7.73 -23.09 11.88
C THR A 47 8.24 -23.86 10.65
N PRO A 48 8.65 -25.13 10.78
CA PRO A 48 9.16 -25.91 9.64
C PRO A 48 8.19 -26.04 8.46
N THR A 49 6.89 -25.84 8.67
CA THR A 49 5.85 -25.96 7.64
C THR A 49 5.49 -24.65 6.95
N THR A 50 5.96 -23.51 7.44
CA THR A 50 5.60 -22.17 6.95
C THR A 50 6.86 -21.44 6.43
N TYR A 51 7.51 -20.71 7.33
CA TYR A 51 8.76 -19.99 7.15
C TYR A 51 9.75 -20.46 8.22
N TYR A 52 11.00 -20.69 7.82
CA TYR A 52 12.06 -21.06 8.74
C TYR A 52 13.36 -20.35 8.38
N GLN A 53 13.97 -19.73 9.38
CA GLN A 53 15.32 -19.20 9.29
C GLN A 53 16.33 -20.30 9.65
N GLY A 54 16.92 -20.89 8.62
CA GLY A 54 17.95 -21.91 8.76
C GLY A 54 19.36 -21.33 8.80
N ARG A 55 20.36 -22.21 8.92
CA ARG A 55 21.79 -21.83 8.89
C ARG A 55 22.23 -21.17 7.58
N HIS A 56 21.42 -21.32 6.52
CA HIS A 56 21.68 -20.80 5.19
C HIS A 56 20.79 -19.63 4.80
N GLY A 57 20.05 -19.07 5.77
CA GLY A 57 19.09 -17.99 5.55
C GLY A 57 17.64 -18.47 5.50
N ASP A 58 16.79 -17.60 4.96
CA ASP A 58 15.35 -17.75 4.92
C ASP A 58 14.93 -18.86 3.94
N THR A 59 14.01 -19.73 4.36
CA THR A 59 13.46 -20.79 3.53
C THR A 59 12.06 -21.19 4.00
N GLY A 60 11.43 -22.12 3.30
CA GLY A 60 10.09 -22.62 3.59
C GLY A 60 9.09 -22.29 2.49
N LEU A 61 7.93 -22.95 2.55
CA LEU A 61 6.89 -22.81 1.53
C LEU A 61 6.41 -21.35 1.42
N GLU A 62 6.13 -20.71 2.56
CA GLU A 62 5.59 -19.35 2.57
C GLU A 62 6.63 -18.32 2.14
N TYR A 63 7.91 -18.55 2.43
CA TYR A 63 9.00 -17.73 1.92
C TYR A 63 9.07 -17.75 0.39
N GLU A 64 9.12 -18.95 -0.20
CA GLU A 64 9.25 -19.10 -1.66
C GLU A 64 8.04 -18.54 -2.41
N LEU A 65 6.83 -18.73 -1.87
CA LEU A 65 5.60 -18.16 -2.43
C LEU A 65 5.63 -16.62 -2.36
N SER A 66 5.98 -16.07 -1.20
CA SER A 66 6.00 -14.62 -0.98
C SER A 66 7.09 -13.95 -1.81
N ARG A 67 8.27 -14.58 -1.93
CA ARG A 67 9.38 -14.09 -2.75
C ARG A 67 9.00 -14.00 -4.21
N ARG A 68 8.42 -15.06 -4.78
CA ARG A 68 7.96 -15.04 -6.18
C ARG A 68 6.88 -13.99 -6.42
N PHE A 69 6.02 -13.77 -5.42
CA PHE A 69 5.00 -12.72 -5.51
C PHE A 69 5.62 -11.32 -5.46
N ALA A 70 6.55 -11.05 -4.55
CA ALA A 70 7.31 -9.80 -4.49
C ALA A 70 8.08 -9.53 -5.79
N ASP A 71 8.79 -10.54 -6.31
CA ASP A 71 9.52 -10.46 -7.58
C ASP A 71 8.57 -10.11 -8.74
N SER A 72 7.36 -10.69 -8.78
CA SER A 72 6.36 -10.39 -9.81
C SER A 72 5.85 -8.94 -9.76
N LEU A 73 5.88 -8.34 -8.57
CA LEU A 73 5.51 -6.95 -8.33
C LEU A 73 6.70 -5.99 -8.41
N GLN A 74 7.93 -6.51 -8.56
CA GLN A 74 9.18 -5.75 -8.52
C GLN A 74 9.40 -5.04 -7.18
N LEU A 75 9.06 -5.72 -6.08
CA LEU A 75 9.22 -5.23 -4.71
C LEU A 75 10.27 -6.05 -3.96
N GLU A 76 10.90 -5.46 -2.96
CA GLU A 76 11.70 -6.19 -1.99
C GLU A 76 10.79 -7.00 -1.05
N LEU A 77 11.25 -8.16 -0.57
CA LEU A 77 10.51 -8.98 0.40
C LEU A 77 11.07 -8.77 1.82
N GLU A 78 10.20 -8.44 2.77
CA GLU A 78 10.53 -8.46 4.21
C GLU A 78 9.66 -9.50 4.93
N MET A 79 10.28 -10.48 5.56
CA MET A 79 9.57 -11.49 6.37
C MET A 79 9.52 -11.07 7.84
N ILE A 80 8.32 -10.99 8.40
CA ILE A 80 8.07 -10.67 9.80
C ILE A 80 7.53 -11.92 10.50
N THR A 81 8.12 -12.30 11.63
CA THR A 81 7.69 -13.49 12.37
C THR A 81 6.90 -13.13 13.61
N SER A 82 5.80 -13.83 13.85
CA SER A 82 5.03 -13.77 15.09
C SER A 82 5.11 -15.12 15.86
N PRO A 83 5.21 -15.09 17.20
CA PRO A 83 5.30 -16.29 18.03
C PRO A 83 4.00 -17.12 18.08
N THR A 84 2.83 -16.50 18.02
CA THR A 84 1.52 -17.16 18.13
C THR A 84 0.59 -16.73 17.00
N LEU A 85 -0.45 -17.53 16.73
CA LEU A 85 -1.47 -17.13 15.75
C LEU A 85 -2.26 -15.91 16.23
N ASP A 86 -2.56 -15.83 17.52
CA ASP A 86 -3.28 -14.68 18.09
C ASP A 86 -2.51 -13.38 17.90
N ASP A 87 -1.20 -13.38 18.17
CA ASP A 87 -0.34 -12.22 17.99
C ASP A 87 -0.22 -11.86 16.49
N LEU A 88 -0.15 -12.85 15.59
CA LEU A 88 -0.16 -12.61 14.14
C LEU A 88 -1.43 -11.88 13.71
N TYR A 89 -2.61 -12.37 14.12
CA TYR A 89 -3.87 -11.73 13.77
C TYR A 89 -4.01 -10.35 14.40
N GLN A 90 -3.55 -10.17 15.63
CA GLN A 90 -3.55 -8.87 16.29
C GLN A 90 -2.70 -7.84 15.52
N GLN A 91 -1.49 -8.23 15.12
CA GLN A 91 -0.63 -7.37 14.29
C GLN A 91 -1.33 -7.02 12.97
N LEU A 92 -1.93 -8.00 12.29
CA LEU A 92 -2.62 -7.77 11.01
C LEU A 92 -3.81 -6.80 11.12
N VAL A 93 -4.62 -6.92 12.18
CA VAL A 93 -5.88 -6.15 12.35
C VAL A 93 -5.65 -4.74 12.86
N GLU A 94 -4.66 -4.52 13.74
CA GLU A 94 -4.44 -3.21 14.36
C GLU A 94 -3.89 -2.14 13.41
N GLY A 95 -3.73 -2.46 12.11
CA GLY A 95 -2.98 -1.59 11.21
C GLY A 95 -1.53 -1.43 11.70
N LYS A 96 -1.00 -2.45 12.40
CA LYS A 96 0.43 -2.62 12.70
C LYS A 96 1.04 -3.74 11.87
N GLY A 97 0.22 -4.35 11.02
CA GLY A 97 0.65 -5.33 10.07
C GLY A 97 1.63 -4.67 9.10
N PRO A 98 2.44 -5.47 8.42
CA PRO A 98 3.29 -4.94 7.39
C PRO A 98 2.53 -4.05 6.38
N HIS A 99 2.82 -2.75 6.40
CA HIS A 99 2.42 -1.77 5.37
C HIS A 99 3.51 -1.73 4.32
#